data_AF-X6M301-F1
#
_entry.id   AF-X6M301-F1
#
_cell.length_a   1.000
_cell.length_b   1.000
_cell.length_c   1.000
_cell.angle_alpha   90.00
_cell.angle_beta   90.00
_cell.angle_gamma   90.00
#
_symmetry.space_group_name_H-M   'P 1'
#
loop_
_entity.id
_entity.type
_entity.pdbx_description
1 polymer ?
#
loop_
_entity_poly.entity_id
_entity_poly.type
_entity_poly.pdbx_seq_one_letter_code
_entity_poly.pdbx_strand_id
1 'polypeptide(L)'
;MGNQTTTQNSPQRESKQSQQLSKHFQTLKELPIPLFQAQCVLHKHELLICGGYQQRSCYSYHTLKNEYKFICEYPSHVELCGHCIVQLVNNNNKGSNQITLLSFGSDYYGENKHTLVMKYLSVWSDANNENEMNNSKELNELNKLNNYNQWIPLTDNNNHPIIIGGDNDKYEGVRALIGGINNHLLFLTYLENNISVFDLNTFQFIKHDILPTENLIWYHCFVSNSENGQGQEMMKTNKQNYQMLLFCFKAGLSIEYDEDNNIFQFHQLPVCDDIAPFYRYAHVYINDIILFFGGSKFNIVSKLVHKYSIRENKWITFEDTLPNPLKDCVAILSDEDSLIHIIGGRDNKKAILSTLMKTNVRVWDHSQLVIFYFFILMKHK
;
A
#
# COMPACT_ATOMS: atom_id res chain seq x y z
N MET A 1 58.71 -25.43 29.38
CA MET A 1 57.95 -24.26 29.87
C MET A 1 58.05 -23.21 28.78
N GLY A 2 57.09 -22.87 27.93
CA GLY A 2 55.65 -23.10 27.84
C GLY A 2 55.18 -21.96 26.93
N ASN A 3 55.26 -22.16 25.61
CA ASN A 3 54.88 -21.16 24.60
C ASN A 3 53.35 -21.02 24.58
N GLN A 4 52.84 -19.82 24.84
CA GLN A 4 51.43 -19.48 24.64
C GLN A 4 51.22 -18.95 23.22
N THR A 5 50.72 -19.83 22.36
CA THR A 5 50.05 -19.50 21.10
C THR A 5 48.58 -19.20 21.41
N THR A 6 48.14 -17.96 21.22
CA THR A 6 46.73 -17.57 21.33
C THR A 6 46.07 -17.73 19.96
N THR A 7 45.38 -18.83 19.76
CA THR A 7 44.56 -19.10 18.58
C THR A 7 43.21 -18.38 18.74
N GLN A 8 42.92 -17.43 17.85
CA GLN A 8 41.58 -16.87 17.66
C GLN A 8 40.63 -17.97 17.17
N ASN A 9 39.70 -18.39 18.03
CA ASN A 9 38.54 -19.19 17.62
C ASN A 9 37.35 -18.26 17.34
N SER A 10 37.00 -18.11 16.08
CA SER A 10 35.72 -17.53 15.64
C SER A 10 34.57 -18.49 16.01
N PRO A 11 33.50 -18.07 16.72
CA PRO A 11 32.30 -18.89 16.79
C PRO A 11 31.45 -18.62 15.54
N GLN A 12 31.62 -19.47 14.52
CA GLN A 12 30.50 -19.82 13.65
C GLN A 12 29.45 -20.49 14.53
N ARG A 13 28.48 -19.70 14.99
CA ARG A 13 27.21 -20.20 15.49
C ARG A 13 26.14 -19.64 14.58
N GLU A 14 25.94 -20.35 13.47
CA GLU A 14 24.71 -20.31 12.71
C GLU A 14 23.55 -20.42 13.69
N SER A 15 22.78 -19.34 13.82
CA SER A 15 21.51 -19.38 14.53
C SER A 15 20.50 -20.15 13.68
N LYS A 16 20.53 -21.47 13.80
CA LYS A 16 19.34 -22.31 13.63
C LYS A 16 18.35 -21.94 14.75
N GLN A 17 17.67 -20.81 14.62
CA GLN A 17 16.44 -20.56 15.36
C GLN A 17 15.28 -20.88 14.42
N SER A 18 14.74 -22.06 14.67
CA SER A 18 13.46 -22.62 14.23
C SER A 18 12.59 -21.69 13.39
N GLN A 19 12.76 -21.80 12.07
CA GLN A 19 11.70 -21.63 11.09
C GLN A 19 10.57 -22.61 11.42
N GLN A 20 9.67 -22.24 12.33
CA GLN A 20 8.33 -22.78 12.26
C GLN A 20 7.65 -22.01 11.13
N LEU A 21 7.86 -22.46 9.89
CA LEU A 21 7.14 -21.92 8.74
C LEU A 21 5.66 -22.01 9.09
N SER A 22 4.98 -20.86 9.14
CA SER A 22 3.53 -20.87 9.05
C SER A 22 3.18 -21.58 7.73
N LYS A 23 2.37 -22.64 7.80
CA LYS A 23 2.08 -23.55 6.67
C LYS A 23 1.58 -22.82 5.42
N HIS A 24 1.07 -21.60 5.59
CA HIS A 24 0.38 -20.81 4.59
C HIS A 24 1.18 -19.61 4.05
N PHE A 25 2.40 -19.39 4.52
CA PHE A 25 3.27 -18.30 4.04
C PHE A 25 4.52 -18.85 3.37
N GLN A 26 4.80 -18.32 2.18
CA GLN A 26 6.02 -18.60 1.44
C GLN A 26 6.92 -17.37 1.45
N THR A 27 8.16 -17.52 1.93
CA THR A 27 9.19 -16.49 1.81
C THR A 27 9.70 -16.41 0.36
N LEU A 28 9.85 -15.20 -0.15
CA LEU A 28 10.37 -14.90 -1.49
C LEU A 28 11.77 -14.29 -1.40
N LYS A 29 12.33 -13.87 -2.54
CA LYS A 29 13.64 -13.19 -2.59
C LYS A 29 13.61 -11.94 -1.71
N GLU A 30 14.58 -11.85 -0.81
CA GLU A 30 14.73 -10.72 0.11
C GLU A 30 14.84 -9.40 -0.65
N LEU A 31 14.31 -8.36 -0.02
CA LEU A 31 14.41 -7.00 -0.52
C LEU A 31 15.88 -6.57 -0.62
N PRO A 32 16.26 -5.79 -1.65
CA PRO A 32 17.60 -5.23 -1.76
C PRO A 32 18.02 -4.42 -0.54
N ILE A 33 17.05 -3.80 0.14
CA ILE A 33 17.23 -3.02 1.37
C ILE A 33 16.16 -3.40 2.41
N PRO A 34 16.51 -3.46 3.71
CA PRO A 34 15.51 -3.53 4.77
C PRO A 34 14.67 -2.25 4.78
N LEU A 35 13.34 -2.38 4.81
CA LEU A 35 12.42 -1.24 4.75
C LEU A 35 11.20 -1.45 5.64
N PHE A 36 10.67 -0.35 6.19
CA PHE A 36 9.39 -0.30 6.90
C PHE A 36 8.70 1.03 6.56
N GLN A 37 7.38 1.08 6.74
CA GLN A 37 6.52 2.20 6.31
C GLN A 37 6.58 2.49 4.81
N ALA A 38 7.08 1.54 4.01
CA ALA A 38 7.09 1.68 2.56
C ALA A 38 5.67 1.69 2.00
N GLN A 39 5.50 2.43 0.91
CA GLN A 39 4.30 2.40 0.10
C GLN A 39 4.57 1.56 -1.13
N CYS A 40 3.58 0.77 -1.53
CA CYS A 40 3.72 -0.08 -2.70
C CYS A 40 2.49 0.04 -3.60
N VAL A 41 2.68 -0.16 -4.89
CA VAL A 41 1.62 -0.11 -5.91
C VAL A 41 1.79 -1.31 -6.84
N LEU A 42 0.69 -2.03 -7.11
CA LEU A 42 0.68 -3.09 -8.12
C LEU A 42 0.53 -2.46 -9.51
N HIS A 43 1.37 -2.87 -10.46
CA HIS A 43 1.20 -2.57 -11.87
C HIS A 43 1.48 -3.83 -12.69
N LYS A 44 0.42 -4.51 -13.17
CA LYS A 44 0.53 -5.81 -13.84
C LYS A 44 1.30 -6.81 -12.96
N HIS A 45 2.42 -7.35 -13.44
CA HIS A 45 3.28 -8.29 -12.69
C HIS A 45 4.36 -7.59 -11.86
N GLU A 46 4.23 -6.30 -11.61
CA GLU A 46 5.22 -5.49 -10.91
C GLU A 46 4.67 -4.96 -9.59
N LEU A 47 5.43 -5.18 -8.51
CA LEU A 47 5.24 -4.49 -7.24
C LEU A 47 6.22 -3.33 -7.19
N LEU A 48 5.71 -2.12 -7.40
CA LEU A 48 6.47 -0.89 -7.26
C LEU A 48 6.59 -0.58 -5.77
N ILE A 49 7.81 -0.57 -5.26
CA ILE A 49 8.16 -0.28 -3.87
C ILE A 49 8.79 1.10 -3.85
N CYS A 50 8.12 2.08 -3.24
CA CYS A 50 8.49 3.48 -3.37
C CYS A 50 8.88 4.08 -2.02
N GLY A 51 10.17 3.96 -1.70
CA GLY A 51 10.76 4.49 -0.48
C GLY A 51 10.33 3.75 0.79
N GLY A 52 10.36 4.47 1.90
CA GLY A 52 10.04 4.00 3.25
C GLY A 52 10.66 4.95 4.27
N TYR A 53 10.53 4.67 5.56
CA TYR A 53 11.10 5.54 6.59
C TYR A 53 12.60 5.79 6.33
N GLN A 54 12.97 7.04 6.05
CA GLN A 54 14.33 7.48 5.69
C GLN A 54 14.95 6.78 4.46
N GLN A 55 14.19 6.01 3.69
CA GLN A 55 14.66 5.31 2.50
C GLN A 55 14.12 5.97 1.24
N ARG A 56 15.01 6.51 0.41
CA ARG A 56 14.64 7.26 -0.80
C ARG A 56 14.51 6.40 -2.05
N SER A 57 15.12 5.22 -2.08
CA SER A 57 15.18 4.38 -3.26
C SER A 57 13.84 3.71 -3.59
N CYS A 58 13.53 3.65 -4.89
CA CYS A 58 12.35 3.00 -5.43
C CYS A 58 12.78 1.80 -6.29
N TYR A 59 12.05 0.69 -6.17
CA TYR A 59 12.33 -0.56 -6.88
C TYR A 59 11.06 -1.11 -7.51
N SER A 60 11.19 -1.80 -8.64
CA SER A 60 10.15 -2.66 -9.19
C SER A 60 10.54 -4.11 -8.95
N TYR A 61 9.70 -4.86 -8.23
CA TYR A 61 9.81 -6.30 -8.09
C TYR A 61 8.87 -6.99 -9.07
N HIS A 62 9.42 -7.80 -9.96
CA HIS A 62 8.63 -8.57 -10.90
C HIS A 62 8.22 -9.91 -10.30
N THR A 63 6.92 -10.13 -10.12
CA THR A 63 6.36 -11.30 -9.41
C THR A 63 6.66 -12.63 -10.10
N LEU A 64 6.62 -12.68 -11.43
CA LEU A 64 6.94 -13.86 -12.24
C LEU A 64 8.46 -14.13 -12.32
N LYS A 65 9.26 -13.08 -12.51
CA LYS A 65 10.72 -13.21 -12.65
C LYS A 65 11.43 -13.37 -11.30
N ASN A 66 10.78 -13.01 -10.19
CA ASN A 66 11.36 -13.00 -8.84
C ASN A 66 12.66 -12.17 -8.76
N GLU A 67 12.65 -11.02 -9.42
CA GLU A 67 13.80 -10.12 -9.52
C GLU A 67 13.40 -8.67 -9.25
N TYR A 68 14.38 -7.87 -8.84
CA TYR A 68 14.23 -6.45 -8.57
C TYR A 68 14.99 -5.65 -9.63
N LYS A 69 14.39 -4.57 -10.11
CA LYS A 69 15.07 -3.51 -10.86
C LYS A 69 14.91 -2.19 -10.11
N PHE A 70 15.99 -1.43 -10.03
CA PHE A 70 15.95 -0.06 -9.51
C PHE A 70 15.15 0.85 -10.45
N ILE A 71 14.36 1.76 -9.89
CA ILE A 71 13.58 2.74 -10.64
C ILE A 71 14.28 4.11 -10.56
N CYS A 72 14.33 4.69 -9.36
CA CYS A 72 14.95 5.98 -9.05
C CYS A 72 15.00 6.22 -7.53
N GLU A 73 15.35 7.43 -7.12
CA GLU A 73 15.22 7.90 -5.75
C GLU A 73 14.26 9.09 -5.65
N TYR A 74 13.62 9.25 -4.49
CA TYR A 74 13.05 10.53 -4.08
C TYR A 74 14.13 11.63 -4.05
N PRO A 75 13.79 12.90 -4.31
CA PRO A 75 14.75 14.01 -4.19
C PRO A 75 15.46 14.04 -2.83
N SER A 76 16.69 14.54 -2.78
CA SER A 76 17.53 14.48 -1.57
C SER A 76 17.02 15.31 -0.39
N HIS A 77 16.18 16.31 -0.66
CA HIS A 77 15.57 17.17 0.36
C HIS A 77 14.26 16.57 0.94
N VAL A 78 13.80 15.43 0.42
CA VAL A 78 12.55 14.81 0.86
C VAL A 78 12.84 13.80 1.97
N GLU A 79 12.23 14.02 3.12
CA GLU A 79 12.27 13.10 4.26
C GLU A 79 10.98 12.29 4.33
N LEU A 80 11.09 10.98 4.12
CA LEU A 80 9.92 10.10 4.14
C LEU A 80 9.67 9.57 5.55
N CYS A 81 8.50 9.90 6.10
CA CYS A 81 7.98 9.40 7.37
C CYS A 81 6.49 9.06 7.24
N GLY A 82 6.15 7.78 7.07
CA GLY A 82 4.76 7.36 6.91
C GLY A 82 3.99 8.05 5.78
N HIS A 83 4.66 8.39 4.67
CA HIS A 83 4.06 9.04 3.50
C HIS A 83 3.00 8.15 2.84
N CYS A 84 2.20 8.74 1.96
CA CYS A 84 1.21 8.03 1.16
C CYS A 84 1.55 8.13 -0.32
N ILE A 85 1.21 7.06 -1.05
CA ILE A 85 1.26 7.02 -2.51
C ILE A 85 -0.07 6.51 -3.01
N VAL A 86 -0.61 7.18 -4.03
CA VAL A 86 -1.81 6.74 -4.76
C VAL A 86 -1.52 6.69 -6.25
N GLN A 87 -2.16 5.78 -6.96
CA GLN A 87 -2.12 5.71 -8.41
C GLN A 87 -3.22 6.60 -8.99
N LEU A 88 -2.86 7.60 -9.77
CA LEU A 88 -3.83 8.45 -10.49
C LEU A 88 -4.49 7.64 -11.61
N VAL A 89 -5.83 7.63 -11.64
CA VAL A 89 -6.61 6.93 -12.66
C VAL A 89 -6.62 7.76 -13.94
N ASN A 90 -6.07 7.22 -15.02
CA ASN A 90 -6.20 7.80 -16.36
C ASN A 90 -6.90 6.79 -17.29
N ASN A 91 -8.14 7.08 -17.65
CA ASN A 91 -8.99 6.19 -18.45
C ASN A 91 -8.40 5.90 -19.85
N ASN A 92 -7.51 6.76 -20.35
CA ASN A 92 -6.92 6.62 -21.68
C ASN A 92 -5.76 5.61 -21.73
N ASN A 93 -5.34 5.05 -20.58
CA ASN A 93 -4.13 4.23 -20.46
C ASN A 93 -4.40 2.73 -20.24
N LYS A 94 -5.65 2.24 -20.44
CA LYS A 94 -5.98 0.80 -20.30
C LYS A 94 -5.05 -0.04 -21.20
N GLY A 95 -4.22 -0.90 -20.58
CA GLY A 95 -3.27 -1.79 -21.26
C GLY A 95 -1.85 -1.24 -21.43
N SER A 96 -1.61 0.05 -21.17
CA SER A 96 -0.28 0.65 -21.29
C SER A 96 0.70 0.09 -20.24
N ASN A 97 2.00 0.16 -20.52
CA ASN A 97 3.05 -0.13 -19.54
C ASN A 97 3.32 1.05 -18.59
N GLN A 98 2.44 2.07 -18.61
CA GLN A 98 2.62 3.32 -17.90
C GLN A 98 1.54 3.52 -16.85
N ILE A 99 1.93 4.06 -15.69
CA ILE A 99 1.01 4.62 -14.69
C ILE A 99 1.52 5.97 -14.21
N THR A 100 0.66 6.72 -13.53
CA THR A 100 1.07 7.94 -12.83
C THR A 100 0.84 7.76 -11.34
N LEU A 101 1.87 8.00 -10.55
CA LEU A 101 1.86 7.92 -9.10
C LEU A 101 1.90 9.32 -8.52
N LEU A 102 1.12 9.56 -7.47
CA LEU A 102 1.17 10.77 -6.66
C LEU A 102 1.67 10.37 -5.27
N SER A 103 2.72 11.02 -4.80
CA SER A 103 3.30 10.84 -3.47
C SER A 103 3.23 12.13 -2.67
N PHE A 104 2.78 12.05 -1.43
CA PHE A 104 2.74 13.18 -0.52
C PHE A 104 2.88 12.73 0.93
N GLY A 105 3.30 13.65 1.78
CA GLY A 105 3.55 13.38 3.19
C GLY A 105 4.17 14.59 3.87
N SER A 106 4.48 14.40 5.14
CA SER A 106 5.22 15.35 5.98
C SER A 106 5.90 14.56 7.09
N ASP A 107 6.72 15.23 7.90
CA ASP A 107 7.11 14.68 9.19
C ASP A 107 6.00 14.79 10.24
N TYR A 108 6.31 14.35 11.46
CA TYR A 108 5.41 14.36 12.62
C TYR A 108 4.94 15.77 13.03
N TYR A 109 5.74 16.79 12.75
CA TYR A 109 5.44 18.18 13.10
C TYR A 109 4.64 18.90 12.01
N GLY A 110 4.41 18.23 10.87
CA GLY A 110 3.80 18.85 9.69
C GLY A 110 4.81 19.64 8.86
N GLU A 111 6.10 19.54 9.14
CA GLU A 111 7.15 20.17 8.36
C GLU A 111 7.58 19.23 7.20
N ASN A 112 8.46 19.74 6.33
CA ASN A 112 9.02 18.98 5.22
C ASN A 112 7.98 18.34 4.29
N LYS A 113 6.85 19.05 4.07
CA LYS A 113 5.80 18.59 3.16
C LYS A 113 6.33 18.39 1.76
N HIS A 114 5.98 17.28 1.14
CA HIS A 114 6.23 17.03 -0.28
C HIS A 114 4.93 16.67 -1.00
N THR A 115 4.87 17.02 -2.27
CA THR A 115 3.85 16.54 -3.20
C THR A 115 4.52 16.35 -4.56
N LEU A 116 4.68 15.10 -4.94
CA LEU A 116 5.48 14.67 -6.08
C LEU A 116 4.65 13.76 -6.96
N VAL A 117 4.84 13.88 -8.26
CA VAL A 117 4.25 13.00 -9.26
C VAL A 117 5.35 12.23 -9.97
N MET A 118 5.09 10.96 -10.28
CA MET A 118 5.95 10.14 -11.13
C MET A 118 5.14 9.53 -12.25
N LYS A 119 5.54 9.80 -13.48
CA LYS A 119 5.12 9.01 -14.64
C LYS A 119 5.99 7.76 -14.68
N TYR A 120 5.46 6.66 -14.19
CA TYR A 120 6.16 5.39 -14.19
C TYR A 120 5.97 4.69 -15.53
N LEU A 121 7.06 4.25 -16.14
CA LEU A 121 7.10 3.35 -17.28
C LEU A 121 7.82 2.07 -16.84
N SER A 122 7.20 0.92 -17.10
CA SER A 122 7.76 -0.39 -16.76
C SER A 122 9.25 -0.50 -17.07
N VAL A 123 10.04 -0.87 -16.06
CA VAL A 123 11.48 -1.13 -16.24
C VAL A 123 11.75 -2.54 -16.78
N TRP A 124 10.69 -3.32 -17.04
CA TRP A 124 10.75 -4.70 -17.53
C TRP A 124 10.26 -4.86 -18.96
N SER A 125 9.77 -3.79 -19.59
CA SER A 125 9.51 -3.76 -21.02
C SER A 125 10.82 -3.78 -21.79
N ASP A 126 11.39 -4.97 -21.96
CA ASP A 126 12.52 -5.23 -22.84
C ASP A 126 12.00 -5.65 -24.24
N ALA A 127 12.76 -5.26 -25.26
CA ALA A 127 12.50 -5.28 -26.71
C ALA A 127 12.20 -6.67 -27.35
N ASN A 128 11.16 -7.38 -26.90
CA ASN A 128 10.76 -8.67 -27.45
C ASN A 128 10.01 -8.60 -28.80
N ASN A 129 9.95 -7.42 -29.43
CA ASN A 129 9.76 -7.34 -30.87
C ASN A 129 11.15 -7.28 -31.51
N GLU A 130 11.57 -8.38 -32.16
CA GLU A 130 12.90 -8.60 -32.75
C GLU A 130 13.36 -7.54 -33.79
N ASN A 131 12.59 -6.48 -34.03
CA ASN A 131 12.89 -5.41 -34.98
C ASN A 131 13.48 -4.13 -34.37
N GLU A 132 13.72 -4.06 -33.05
CA GLU A 132 14.09 -2.79 -32.37
C GLU A 132 15.39 -2.83 -31.55
N MET A 133 16.39 -3.61 -31.96
CA MET A 133 17.68 -3.66 -31.25
C MET A 133 18.47 -2.33 -31.31
N ASN A 134 18.07 -1.39 -32.18
CA ASN A 134 18.64 -0.05 -32.27
C ASN A 134 17.95 0.99 -31.35
N ASN A 135 16.82 0.66 -30.70
CA ASN A 135 15.97 1.64 -30.01
C ASN A 135 16.20 1.76 -28.49
N SER A 136 17.01 0.90 -27.86
CA SER A 136 17.17 0.91 -26.40
C SER A 136 17.87 2.17 -25.85
N LYS A 137 18.83 2.72 -26.61
CA LYS A 137 19.47 4.02 -26.27
C LYS A 137 18.51 5.18 -26.51
N GLU A 138 17.79 5.19 -27.62
CA GLU A 138 16.79 6.22 -27.94
C GLU A 138 15.63 6.22 -26.95
N LEU A 139 15.13 5.07 -26.52
CA LEU A 139 14.10 4.95 -25.48
C LEU A 139 14.58 5.47 -24.13
N ASN A 140 15.84 5.18 -23.75
CA ASN A 140 16.42 5.73 -22.52
C ASN A 140 16.60 7.25 -22.58
N GLU A 141 16.99 7.81 -23.73
CA GLU A 141 17.08 9.25 -23.92
C GLU A 141 15.69 9.92 -23.97
N LEU A 142 14.69 9.28 -24.60
CA LEU A 142 13.30 9.74 -24.61
C LEU A 142 12.68 9.69 -23.21
N ASN A 143 13.03 8.67 -22.41
CA ASN A 143 12.62 8.54 -21.02
C ASN A 143 13.18 9.68 -20.16
N LYS A 144 14.46 10.03 -20.35
CA LYS A 144 15.08 11.18 -19.70
C LYS A 144 14.41 12.49 -20.13
N LEU A 145 14.13 12.67 -21.42
CA LEU A 145 13.54 13.92 -21.94
C LEU A 145 12.13 14.17 -21.38
N ASN A 146 11.38 13.11 -21.12
CA ASN A 146 10.02 13.16 -20.59
C ASN A 146 9.92 12.97 -19.06
N ASN A 147 11.08 12.91 -18.37
CA ASN A 147 11.18 12.68 -16.92
C ASN A 147 10.41 11.43 -16.44
N TYR A 148 10.41 10.36 -17.23
CA TYR A 148 9.85 9.08 -16.80
C TYR A 148 10.67 8.49 -15.65
N ASN A 149 10.00 7.74 -14.79
CA ASN A 149 10.60 7.04 -13.66
C ASN A 149 11.36 7.97 -12.71
N GLN A 150 10.96 9.25 -12.64
CA GLN A 150 11.52 10.24 -11.73
C GLN A 150 10.39 10.92 -10.95
N TRP A 151 10.68 11.26 -9.69
CA TRP A 151 9.79 12.10 -8.89
C TRP A 151 10.02 13.56 -9.25
N ILE A 152 8.97 14.23 -9.73
CA ILE A 152 8.96 15.67 -10.00
C ILE A 152 7.89 16.35 -9.15
N PRO A 153 8.03 17.64 -8.79
CA PRO A 153 6.97 18.39 -8.11
C PRO A 153 5.65 18.32 -8.89
N LEU A 154 4.54 18.14 -8.18
CA LEU A 154 3.23 18.36 -8.78
C LEU A 154 3.04 19.87 -9.00
N THR A 155 2.64 20.28 -10.20
CA THR A 155 2.44 21.70 -10.53
C THR A 155 1.10 21.97 -11.19
N ASP A 156 0.61 23.19 -11.02
CA ASP A 156 -0.54 23.70 -11.76
C ASP A 156 -0.20 23.96 -13.24
N ASN A 157 -1.17 24.46 -14.02
CA ASN A 157 -0.98 24.78 -15.44
C ASN A 157 0.02 25.92 -15.69
N ASN A 158 0.40 26.67 -14.66
CA ASN A 158 1.37 27.76 -14.71
C ASN A 158 2.74 27.34 -14.14
N ASN A 159 2.95 26.03 -13.88
CA ASN A 159 4.15 25.47 -13.26
C ASN A 159 4.38 25.90 -11.80
N HIS A 160 3.34 26.36 -11.09
CA HIS A 160 3.46 26.59 -9.64
C HIS A 160 3.37 25.26 -8.89
N PRO A 161 4.30 24.97 -7.95
CA PRO A 161 4.22 23.78 -7.12
C PRO A 161 2.93 23.75 -6.30
N ILE A 162 2.29 22.59 -6.29
CA ILE A 162 1.12 22.30 -5.47
C ILE A 162 1.60 21.51 -4.26
N ILE A 163 1.22 21.97 -3.07
CA ILE A 163 1.45 21.26 -1.82
C ILE A 163 0.09 20.81 -1.29
N ILE A 164 -0.07 19.50 -1.12
CA ILE A 164 -1.27 18.94 -0.48
C ILE A 164 -1.06 19.04 1.04
N GLY A 165 -1.97 19.73 1.72
CA GLY A 165 -1.96 19.99 3.17
C GLY A 165 -1.64 21.44 3.51
N GLY A 166 -2.33 21.98 4.51
CA GLY A 166 -2.05 23.30 5.09
C GLY A 166 -0.83 23.30 6.01
N ASP A 167 -0.41 24.47 6.47
CA ASP A 167 0.86 24.64 7.20
C ASP A 167 0.99 23.73 8.43
N ASN A 168 -0.10 23.54 9.18
CA ASN A 168 -0.10 22.74 10.41
C ASN A 168 -0.56 21.28 10.22
N ASP A 169 -0.91 20.86 9.00
CA ASP A 169 -1.36 19.49 8.74
C ASP A 169 -0.20 18.51 8.91
N LYS A 170 -0.43 17.47 9.72
CA LYS A 170 0.55 16.43 10.07
C LYS A 170 0.22 15.13 9.33
N TYR A 171 1.02 14.83 8.33
CA TYR A 171 0.82 13.72 7.40
C TYR A 171 1.67 12.48 7.68
N GLU A 172 2.32 12.40 8.84
CA GLU A 172 2.88 11.13 9.28
C GLU A 172 1.77 10.08 9.42
N GLY A 173 1.88 9.00 8.63
CA GLY A 173 0.92 7.90 8.67
C GLY A 173 -0.41 8.23 8.00
N VAL A 174 -0.43 9.23 7.12
CA VAL A 174 -1.58 9.58 6.27
C VAL A 174 -1.99 8.40 5.39
N ARG A 175 -3.29 8.29 5.15
CA ARG A 175 -3.87 7.38 4.16
C ARG A 175 -4.74 8.18 3.21
N ALA A 176 -4.81 7.72 1.97
CA ALA A 176 -5.66 8.34 0.99
C ALA A 176 -6.21 7.36 -0.02
N LEU A 177 -7.34 7.75 -0.60
CA LEU A 177 -8.04 7.01 -1.64
C LEU A 177 -8.42 7.97 -2.77
N ILE A 178 -8.35 7.49 -4.00
CA ILE A 178 -8.92 8.19 -5.15
C ILE A 178 -10.34 7.69 -5.36
N GLY A 179 -11.26 8.63 -5.52
CA GLY A 179 -12.67 8.34 -5.70
C GLY A 179 -13.47 9.52 -6.23
N GLY A 180 -14.73 9.56 -5.83
CA GLY A 180 -15.73 10.42 -6.46
C GLY A 180 -16.23 9.81 -7.77
N ILE A 181 -17.32 10.36 -8.31
CA ILE A 181 -18.04 9.82 -9.47
C ILE A 181 -17.13 9.67 -10.69
N ASN A 182 -16.15 10.56 -10.80
CA ASN A 182 -15.17 10.64 -11.89
C ASN A 182 -13.71 10.35 -11.48
N ASN A 183 -13.45 9.74 -10.31
CA ASN A 183 -12.08 9.48 -9.81
C ASN A 183 -11.18 10.73 -9.74
N HIS A 184 -11.78 11.88 -9.42
CA HIS A 184 -11.11 13.18 -9.38
C HIS A 184 -10.93 13.71 -7.95
N LEU A 185 -11.46 13.00 -6.96
CA LEU A 185 -11.35 13.38 -5.57
C LEU A 185 -10.31 12.51 -4.87
N LEU A 186 -9.44 13.15 -4.12
CA LEU A 186 -8.51 12.53 -3.19
C LEU A 186 -9.08 12.68 -1.78
N PHE A 187 -9.51 11.57 -1.19
CA PHE A 187 -9.91 11.51 0.21
C PHE A 187 -8.67 11.29 1.06
N LEU A 188 -8.42 12.16 2.03
CA LEU A 188 -7.26 12.10 2.92
C LEU A 188 -7.73 11.92 4.35
N THR A 189 -7.08 11.01 5.08
CA THR A 189 -7.29 10.79 6.50
C THR A 189 -5.94 10.80 7.20
N TYR A 190 -5.79 11.66 8.20
CA TYR A 190 -4.51 11.97 8.83
C TYR A 190 -4.66 12.24 10.34
N LEU A 191 -3.53 12.57 10.98
CA LEU A 191 -3.45 12.76 12.43
C LEU A 191 -4.49 13.76 12.94
N GLU A 192 -4.86 13.62 14.22
CA GLU A 192 -5.87 14.46 14.88
C GLU A 192 -7.29 14.26 14.36
N ASN A 193 -7.56 13.04 13.87
CA ASN A 193 -8.89 12.58 13.44
C ASN A 193 -9.43 13.34 12.23
N ASN A 194 -8.57 13.93 11.42
CA ASN A 194 -8.99 14.72 10.27
C ASN A 194 -9.33 13.82 9.08
N ILE A 195 -10.40 14.19 8.37
CA ILE A 195 -10.69 13.74 7.02
C ILE A 195 -10.87 14.94 6.09
N SER A 196 -10.31 14.89 4.90
CA SER A 196 -10.36 15.98 3.94
C SER A 196 -10.58 15.47 2.52
N VAL A 197 -11.15 16.31 1.67
CA VAL A 197 -11.36 16.04 0.26
C VAL A 197 -10.63 17.10 -0.55
N PHE A 198 -9.71 16.63 -1.39
CA PHE A 198 -8.92 17.44 -2.29
C PHE A 198 -9.30 17.11 -3.73
N ASP A 199 -9.68 18.10 -4.52
CA ASP A 199 -10.02 17.93 -5.93
C ASP A 199 -8.73 17.95 -6.77
N LEU A 200 -8.44 16.84 -7.45
CA LEU A 200 -7.26 16.64 -8.27
C LEU A 200 -7.30 17.42 -9.60
N ASN A 201 -8.46 17.94 -10.02
CA ASN A 201 -8.58 18.76 -11.22
C ASN A 201 -8.32 20.24 -10.92
N THR A 202 -8.84 20.74 -9.80
CA THR A 202 -8.72 22.16 -9.41
C THR A 202 -7.54 22.41 -8.47
N PHE A 203 -6.97 21.34 -7.90
CA PHE A 203 -5.91 21.38 -6.89
C PHE A 203 -6.30 22.16 -5.64
N GLN A 204 -7.55 22.01 -5.19
CA GLN A 204 -8.11 22.69 -4.04
C GLN A 204 -8.77 21.72 -3.06
N PHE A 205 -8.70 22.05 -1.76
CA PHE A 205 -9.53 21.39 -0.77
C PHE A 205 -10.98 21.86 -0.91
N ILE A 206 -11.91 20.91 -0.99
CA ILE A 206 -13.35 21.19 -1.10
C ILE A 206 -14.09 20.91 0.21
N LYS A 207 -13.53 20.07 1.08
CA LYS A 207 -14.13 19.70 2.36
C LYS A 207 -13.08 19.30 3.39
N HIS A 208 -13.31 19.72 4.63
CA HIS A 208 -12.65 19.21 5.83
C HIS A 208 -13.73 18.76 6.83
N ASP A 209 -13.46 17.69 7.57
CA ASP A 209 -14.33 17.18 8.63
C ASP A 209 -13.52 16.41 9.67
N ILE A 210 -14.16 16.05 10.78
CA ILE A 210 -13.53 15.32 11.88
C ILE A 210 -14.16 13.94 12.00
N LEU A 211 -13.34 12.90 11.93
CA LEU A 211 -13.73 11.52 12.17
C LEU A 211 -14.23 11.37 13.61
N PRO A 212 -15.41 10.77 13.85
CA PRO A 212 -15.97 10.61 15.19
C PRO A 212 -15.27 9.46 15.92
N THR A 213 -14.03 9.66 16.36
CA THR A 213 -13.19 8.65 17.01
C THR A 213 -12.57 9.16 18.31
N GLU A 214 -12.44 8.29 19.30
CA GLU A 214 -11.77 8.62 20.57
C GLU A 214 -10.23 8.55 20.45
N ASN A 215 -9.72 7.67 19.59
CA ASN A 215 -8.28 7.49 19.36
C ASN A 215 -7.82 8.34 18.17
N LEU A 216 -6.57 8.82 18.26
CA LEU A 216 -5.87 9.46 17.14
C LEU A 216 -5.73 8.51 15.96
N ILE A 217 -6.08 8.99 14.77
CA ILE A 217 -6.03 8.24 13.52
C ILE A 217 -4.72 8.46 12.78
N TRP A 218 -3.95 7.39 12.56
CA TRP A 218 -2.68 7.37 11.83
C TRP A 218 -2.27 5.92 11.58
N TYR A 219 -1.57 5.64 10.48
CA TYR A 219 -1.16 4.28 10.10
C TYR A 219 -2.31 3.25 10.16
N HIS A 220 -3.50 3.70 9.79
CA HIS A 220 -4.75 2.96 9.90
C HIS A 220 -5.08 2.17 8.63
N CYS A 221 -6.12 1.33 8.68
CA CYS A 221 -6.75 0.77 7.49
C CYS A 221 -7.69 1.82 6.90
N PHE A 222 -7.53 2.11 5.61
CA PHE A 222 -8.46 2.96 4.89
C PHE A 222 -8.66 2.38 3.49
N VAL A 223 -9.88 1.93 3.20
CA VAL A 223 -10.20 1.23 1.95
C VAL A 223 -11.48 1.77 1.34
N SER A 224 -11.57 1.74 0.02
CA SER A 224 -12.80 2.02 -0.71
C SER A 224 -13.73 0.81 -0.62
N ASN A 225 -14.99 1.05 -0.24
CA ASN A 225 -16.06 0.04 -0.20
C ASN A 225 -16.96 0.12 -1.44
N SER A 226 -16.67 1.02 -2.38
CA SER A 226 -17.44 1.08 -3.62
C SER A 226 -17.09 -0.10 -4.52
N GLU A 227 -18.10 -0.71 -5.16
CA GLU A 227 -18.00 -1.87 -6.06
C GLU A 227 -17.05 -1.66 -7.28
N ASN A 228 -16.43 -0.49 -7.41
CA ASN A 228 -15.67 -0.05 -8.58
C ASN A 228 -14.20 -0.49 -8.61
N GLY A 229 -13.80 -1.51 -7.85
CA GLY A 229 -12.45 -2.06 -7.89
C GLY A 229 -12.19 -3.04 -9.03
N GLN A 230 -13.22 -3.69 -9.58
CA GLN A 230 -13.06 -4.74 -10.60
C GLN A 230 -14.16 -4.69 -11.67
N GLY A 231 -13.85 -4.06 -12.81
CA GLY A 231 -14.31 -4.51 -14.13
C GLY A 231 -15.82 -4.74 -14.35
N GLN A 232 -16.70 -3.90 -13.83
CA GLN A 232 -18.08 -3.81 -14.33
C GLN A 232 -18.36 -2.39 -14.83
N GLU A 233 -18.16 -2.20 -16.14
CA GLU A 233 -18.98 -1.24 -16.88
C GLU A 233 -20.44 -1.77 -16.83
N MET A 234 -21.40 -0.85 -16.60
CA MET A 234 -22.86 -1.04 -16.70
C MET A 234 -23.62 -1.37 -15.40
N MET A 235 -24.00 -0.34 -14.64
CA MET A 235 -25.40 0.10 -14.38
C MET A 235 -25.41 1.21 -13.29
N LYS A 236 -24.96 2.42 -13.64
CA LYS A 236 -25.17 3.62 -12.79
C LYS A 236 -26.59 4.14 -13.00
N THR A 237 -27.57 3.61 -12.28
CA THR A 237 -28.95 4.15 -12.30
C THR A 237 -29.44 4.72 -10.98
N ASN A 238 -28.66 4.66 -9.89
CA ASN A 238 -28.98 5.36 -8.65
C ASN A 238 -27.75 6.11 -8.12
N LYS A 239 -27.93 7.35 -7.66
CA LYS A 239 -26.92 8.16 -6.94
C LYS A 239 -26.30 7.30 -5.82
N GLN A 240 -25.10 6.79 -6.04
CA GLN A 240 -24.35 6.09 -5.00
C GLN A 240 -23.27 7.03 -4.50
N ASN A 241 -23.37 7.37 -3.22
CA ASN A 241 -22.32 8.06 -2.48
C ASN A 241 -21.03 7.24 -2.51
N TYR A 242 -19.87 7.90 -2.48
CA TYR A 242 -18.60 7.20 -2.37
C TYR A 242 -18.46 6.63 -0.96
N GLN A 243 -18.32 5.31 -0.85
CA GLN A 243 -18.24 4.62 0.43
C GLN A 243 -16.81 4.21 0.74
N MET A 244 -16.40 4.42 1.97
CA MET A 244 -15.08 4.08 2.50
C MET A 244 -15.24 3.38 3.85
N LEU A 245 -14.23 2.59 4.21
CA LEU A 245 -14.14 1.96 5.51
C LEU A 245 -12.81 2.34 6.15
N LEU A 246 -12.88 2.65 7.43
CA LEU A 246 -11.72 2.98 8.25
C LEU A 246 -11.71 2.11 9.50
N PHE A 247 -10.56 1.51 9.78
CA PHE A 247 -10.31 0.84 11.05
C PHE A 247 -9.02 1.36 11.66
N CYS A 248 -8.98 1.59 12.96
CA CYS A 248 -7.77 1.94 13.72
C CYS A 248 -8.05 1.85 15.21
N PHE A 249 -7.24 1.10 15.97
CA PHE A 249 -7.58 0.85 17.38
C PHE A 249 -9.04 0.39 17.52
N LYS A 250 -9.81 1.03 18.41
CA LYS A 250 -11.24 0.79 18.63
C LYS A 250 -12.14 1.48 17.60
N ALA A 251 -11.59 2.35 16.75
CA ALA A 251 -12.38 3.02 15.73
C ALA A 251 -12.63 2.05 14.57
N GLY A 252 -13.90 1.80 14.29
CA GLY A 252 -14.38 1.22 13.05
C GLY A 252 -15.42 2.17 12.46
N LEU A 253 -15.23 2.63 11.24
CA LEU A 253 -16.13 3.58 10.59
C LEU A 253 -16.49 3.12 9.19
N SER A 254 -17.77 3.17 8.86
CA SER A 254 -18.27 3.29 7.50
C SER A 254 -18.51 4.76 7.22
N ILE A 255 -17.89 5.25 6.15
CA ILE A 255 -17.87 6.65 5.77
C ILE A 255 -18.51 6.76 4.40
N GLU A 256 -19.55 7.57 4.28
CA GLU A 256 -20.14 7.91 2.99
C GLU A 256 -19.87 9.38 2.67
N TYR A 257 -19.55 9.65 1.40
CA TYR A 257 -19.40 11.02 0.90
C TYR A 257 -20.42 11.28 -0.20
N ASP A 258 -21.30 12.24 0.06
CA ASP A 258 -22.21 12.81 -0.94
C ASP A 258 -21.49 13.95 -1.68
N GLU A 259 -21.10 13.68 -2.92
CA GLU A 259 -20.35 14.61 -3.78
C GLU A 259 -21.17 15.84 -4.19
N ASP A 260 -22.50 15.73 -4.32
CA ASP A 260 -23.34 16.85 -4.74
C ASP A 260 -23.51 17.87 -3.61
N ASN A 261 -23.59 17.39 -2.37
CA ASN A 261 -23.81 18.23 -1.19
C ASN A 261 -22.52 18.53 -0.41
N ASN A 262 -21.40 17.87 -0.72
CA ASN A 262 -20.14 17.91 0.01
C ASN A 262 -20.30 17.56 1.51
N ILE A 263 -21.06 16.50 1.80
CA ILE A 263 -21.38 16.07 3.17
C ILE A 263 -20.82 14.67 3.41
N PHE A 264 -20.16 14.49 4.56
CA PHE A 264 -19.83 13.19 5.10
C PHE A 264 -20.94 12.64 5.99
N GLN A 265 -21.18 11.33 5.89
CA GLN A 265 -21.97 10.58 6.85
C GLN A 265 -21.08 9.49 7.47
N PHE A 266 -21.17 9.34 8.78
CA PHE A 266 -20.34 8.42 9.54
C PHE A 266 -21.21 7.41 10.30
N HIS A 267 -20.89 6.14 10.14
CA HIS A 267 -21.53 5.05 10.86
C HIS A 267 -20.47 4.23 11.59
N GLN A 268 -20.67 4.02 12.89
CA GLN A 268 -19.77 3.21 13.70
C GLN A 268 -19.91 1.74 13.30
N LEU A 269 -18.78 1.06 13.16
CA LEU A 269 -18.67 -0.36 12.93
C LEU A 269 -18.07 -1.04 14.16
N PRO A 270 -18.53 -2.24 14.52
CA PRO A 270 -17.94 -3.00 15.61
C PRO A 270 -16.49 -3.35 15.28
N VAL A 271 -15.64 -3.31 16.30
CA VAL A 271 -14.25 -3.81 16.25
C VAL A 271 -14.12 -4.86 17.35
N CYS A 272 -13.59 -6.05 17.02
CA CYS A 272 -13.41 -7.09 18.03
C CYS A 272 -12.25 -6.77 18.99
N ASP A 273 -12.35 -7.26 20.22
CA ASP A 273 -11.38 -6.99 21.29
C ASP A 273 -9.94 -7.43 20.96
N ASP A 274 -9.78 -8.44 20.09
CA ASP A 274 -8.47 -8.95 19.71
C ASP A 274 -7.66 -7.93 18.89
N ILE A 275 -8.31 -7.23 17.94
CA ILE A 275 -7.63 -6.26 17.06
C ILE A 275 -7.77 -4.83 17.56
N ALA A 276 -8.80 -4.52 18.35
CA ALA A 276 -9.09 -3.19 18.89
C ALA A 276 -7.90 -2.46 19.56
N PRO A 277 -6.90 -3.12 20.16
CA PRO A 277 -5.74 -2.44 20.71
C PRO A 277 -4.67 -2.04 19.68
N PHE A 278 -4.76 -2.54 18.44
CA PHE A 278 -3.67 -2.51 17.47
C PHE A 278 -3.90 -1.49 16.33
N TYR A 279 -2.78 -0.98 15.81
CA TYR A 279 -2.67 -0.13 14.62
C TYR A 279 -1.36 -0.47 13.89
N ARG A 280 -1.02 0.19 12.76
CA ARG A 280 0.20 -0.11 11.96
C ARG A 280 0.25 -1.55 11.41
N TYR A 281 -0.90 -2.17 11.19
CA TYR A 281 -1.00 -3.45 10.49
C TYR A 281 -0.89 -3.23 8.98
N ALA A 282 -0.48 -4.27 8.26
CA ALA A 282 -0.74 -4.34 6.83
C ALA A 282 -2.19 -4.77 6.61
N HIS A 283 -2.82 -4.31 5.54
CA HIS A 283 -4.19 -4.68 5.22
C HIS A 283 -4.39 -4.80 3.71
N VAL A 284 -5.38 -5.60 3.32
CA VAL A 284 -5.79 -5.73 1.93
C VAL A 284 -7.30 -5.95 1.86
N TYR A 285 -7.94 -5.24 0.94
CA TYR A 285 -9.36 -5.40 0.63
C TYR A 285 -9.53 -6.35 -0.55
N ILE A 286 -10.43 -7.33 -0.42
CA ILE A 286 -10.76 -8.29 -1.48
C ILE A 286 -12.19 -8.80 -1.28
N ASN A 287 -13.04 -8.75 -2.31
CA ASN A 287 -14.36 -9.41 -2.33
C ASN A 287 -15.18 -9.21 -1.03
N ASP A 288 -15.38 -7.95 -0.65
CA ASP A 288 -16.14 -7.54 0.54
C ASP A 288 -15.56 -8.03 1.88
N ILE A 289 -14.29 -8.41 1.89
CA ILE A 289 -13.54 -8.67 3.11
C ILE A 289 -12.30 -7.79 3.19
N ILE A 290 -11.89 -7.48 4.41
CA ILE A 290 -10.61 -6.84 4.69
C ILE A 290 -9.78 -7.82 5.52
N LEU A 291 -8.59 -8.15 5.05
CA LEU A 291 -7.62 -8.94 5.80
C LEU A 291 -6.59 -8.01 6.44
N PHE A 292 -6.24 -8.28 7.69
CA PHE A 292 -5.30 -7.53 8.50
C PHE A 292 -4.17 -8.45 8.95
N PHE A 293 -2.93 -7.99 8.82
CA PHE A 293 -1.73 -8.76 9.13
C PHE A 293 -0.87 -8.00 10.15
N GLY A 294 -0.71 -8.61 11.33
CA GLY A 294 0.16 -8.10 12.39
C GLY A 294 -0.36 -6.83 13.05
N GLY A 295 0.48 -5.81 13.17
CA GLY A 295 0.18 -4.56 13.85
C GLY A 295 0.86 -4.43 15.21
N SER A 296 0.64 -3.30 15.89
CA SER A 296 1.30 -3.02 17.16
C SER A 296 0.41 -2.31 18.17
N LYS A 297 0.65 -2.61 19.45
CA LYS A 297 0.05 -1.96 20.62
C LYS A 297 1.18 -1.64 21.59
N PHE A 298 1.50 -0.36 21.78
CA PHE A 298 2.65 0.06 22.58
C PHE A 298 3.95 -0.67 22.17
N ASN A 299 4.51 -1.49 23.07
CA ASN A 299 5.74 -2.27 22.86
C ASN A 299 5.46 -3.70 22.37
N ILE A 300 4.20 -4.07 22.13
CA ILE A 300 3.80 -5.40 21.66
C ILE A 300 3.56 -5.33 20.15
N VAL A 301 4.19 -6.24 19.41
CA VAL A 301 3.95 -6.45 17.99
C VAL A 301 3.17 -7.74 17.83
N SER A 302 2.08 -7.69 17.07
CA SER A 302 1.23 -8.84 16.79
C SER A 302 1.74 -9.63 15.60
N LYS A 303 1.46 -10.95 15.61
CA LYS A 303 1.58 -11.83 14.45
C LYS A 303 0.22 -12.34 13.97
N LEU A 304 -0.87 -11.91 14.61
CA LEU A 304 -2.22 -12.38 14.30
C LEU A 304 -2.66 -11.93 12.91
N VAL A 305 -3.55 -12.72 12.32
CA VAL A 305 -4.26 -12.39 11.09
C VAL A 305 -5.73 -12.27 11.45
N HIS A 306 -6.34 -11.16 11.04
CA HIS A 306 -7.77 -10.91 11.25
C HIS A 306 -8.46 -10.71 9.91
N LYS A 307 -9.74 -11.04 9.86
CA LYS A 307 -10.64 -10.74 8.75
C LYS A 307 -11.83 -9.96 9.27
N TYR A 308 -12.18 -8.90 8.56
CA TYR A 308 -13.48 -8.27 8.68
C TYR A 308 -14.31 -8.60 7.43
N SER A 309 -15.50 -9.19 7.61
CA SER A 309 -16.48 -9.41 6.55
C SER A 309 -17.47 -8.25 6.55
N ILE A 310 -17.51 -7.49 5.45
CA ILE A 310 -18.34 -6.28 5.34
C ILE A 310 -19.81 -6.67 5.24
N ARG A 311 -20.14 -7.67 4.40
CA ARG A 311 -21.51 -8.17 4.23
C ARG A 311 -22.12 -8.71 5.52
N GLU A 312 -21.32 -9.43 6.31
CA GLU A 312 -21.79 -10.01 7.56
C GLU A 312 -21.61 -9.09 8.76
N ASN A 313 -20.87 -7.98 8.61
CA ASN A 313 -20.42 -7.10 9.69
C ASN A 313 -19.78 -7.90 10.84
N LYS A 314 -18.85 -8.80 10.51
CA LYS A 314 -18.25 -9.74 11.47
C LYS A 314 -16.74 -9.78 11.38
N TRP A 315 -16.13 -9.94 12.54
CA TRP A 315 -14.70 -10.19 12.69
C TRP A 315 -14.41 -11.67 12.89
N ILE A 316 -13.31 -12.12 12.32
CA ILE A 316 -12.73 -13.44 12.53
C ILE A 316 -11.24 -13.25 12.82
N THR A 317 -10.75 -13.86 13.90
CA THR A 317 -9.32 -14.02 14.17
C THR A 317 -8.93 -15.43 13.74
N PHE A 318 -7.91 -15.57 12.89
CA PHE A 318 -7.45 -16.89 12.46
C PHE A 318 -6.49 -17.52 13.49
N GLU A 319 -6.54 -18.84 13.61
CA GLU A 319 -5.52 -19.60 14.37
C GLU A 319 -4.16 -19.59 13.65
N ASP A 320 -4.19 -19.61 12.32
CA ASP A 320 -3.00 -19.42 11.49
C ASP A 320 -2.49 -17.98 11.59
N THR A 321 -1.19 -17.85 11.83
CA THR A 321 -0.54 -16.56 12.10
C THR A 321 0.59 -16.27 11.12
N LEU A 322 1.04 -15.02 11.09
CA LEU A 322 2.31 -14.65 10.47
C LEU A 322 3.46 -15.45 11.14
N PRO A 323 4.51 -15.82 10.37
CA PRO A 323 5.64 -16.55 10.92
C PRO A 323 6.38 -15.78 12.02
N ASN A 324 6.37 -14.44 11.93
CA ASN A 324 6.96 -13.54 12.92
C ASN A 324 6.02 -12.36 13.21
N PRO A 325 6.08 -11.77 14.42
CA PRO A 325 5.42 -10.50 14.69
C PRO A 325 5.89 -9.42 13.73
N LEU A 326 4.94 -8.68 13.16
CA LEU A 326 5.23 -7.69 12.13
C LEU A 326 4.33 -6.47 12.25
N LYS A 327 4.92 -5.29 12.10
CA LYS A 327 4.20 -4.01 11.98
C LYS A 327 4.86 -3.13 10.92
N ASP A 328 4.17 -2.06 10.53
CA ASP A 328 4.68 -1.08 9.56
C ASP A 328 5.09 -1.74 8.21
N CYS A 329 4.53 -2.91 7.89
CA CYS A 329 4.64 -3.57 6.60
C CYS A 329 3.49 -3.14 5.68
N VAL A 330 3.60 -3.48 4.40
CA VAL A 330 2.54 -3.27 3.41
C VAL A 330 2.07 -4.62 2.87
N ALA A 331 0.76 -4.74 2.64
CA ALA A 331 0.16 -5.89 1.97
C ALA A 331 -0.46 -5.44 0.65
N ILE A 332 -0.25 -6.22 -0.41
CA ILE A 332 -0.80 -5.96 -1.75
C ILE A 332 -1.34 -7.25 -2.32
N LEU A 333 -2.55 -7.18 -2.87
CA LEU A 333 -3.14 -8.24 -3.68
C LEU A 333 -2.56 -8.19 -5.10
N SER A 334 -2.14 -9.33 -5.63
CA SER A 334 -1.88 -9.53 -7.06
C SER A 334 -3.15 -10.05 -7.73
N ASP A 335 -3.68 -9.30 -8.71
CA ASP A 335 -4.97 -9.58 -9.34
C ASP A 335 -5.02 -10.93 -10.07
N GLU A 336 -3.93 -11.31 -10.74
CA GLU A 336 -3.94 -12.53 -11.58
C GLU A 336 -3.83 -13.82 -10.78
N ASP A 337 -3.09 -13.80 -9.66
CA ASP A 337 -2.74 -15.02 -8.93
C ASP A 337 -3.54 -15.23 -7.65
N SER A 338 -4.39 -14.27 -7.26
CA SER A 338 -5.05 -14.27 -5.94
C SER A 338 -4.03 -14.44 -4.81
N LEU A 339 -2.87 -13.78 -4.94
CA LEU A 339 -1.76 -13.82 -3.99
C LEU A 339 -1.68 -12.50 -3.25
N ILE A 340 -1.52 -12.57 -1.94
CA ILE A 340 -1.23 -11.41 -1.10
C ILE A 340 0.26 -11.40 -0.84
N HIS A 341 0.93 -10.33 -1.26
CA HIS A 341 2.34 -10.06 -0.96
C HIS A 341 2.44 -9.17 0.27
N ILE A 342 3.25 -9.56 1.26
CA ILE A 342 3.55 -8.77 2.45
C ILE A 342 5.03 -8.40 2.40
N ILE A 343 5.30 -7.09 2.46
CA ILE A 343 6.61 -6.51 2.15
C ILE A 343 7.13 -5.67 3.32
N GLY A 344 8.39 -5.91 3.68
CA GLY A 344 9.14 -5.18 4.69
C GLY A 344 8.55 -5.30 6.09
N GLY A 345 8.68 -4.21 6.85
CA GLY A 345 8.15 -4.06 8.20
C GLY A 345 9.23 -4.17 9.28
N ARG A 346 8.75 -4.13 10.53
CA ARG A 346 9.58 -4.16 11.72
C ARG A 346 9.08 -5.23 12.68
N ASP A 347 10.01 -5.97 13.28
CA ASP A 347 9.68 -7.02 14.25
C ASP A 347 9.57 -6.47 15.69
N ASN A 348 9.31 -7.38 16.64
CA ASN A 348 9.26 -7.07 18.08
C ASN A 348 10.63 -6.72 18.70
N LYS A 349 11.74 -7.00 18.02
CA LYS A 349 13.11 -6.60 18.40
C LYS A 349 13.52 -5.26 17.79
N LYS A 350 12.59 -4.58 17.11
CA LYS A 350 12.81 -3.32 16.37
C LYS A 350 13.73 -3.47 15.15
N ALA A 351 14.04 -4.71 14.74
CA ALA A 351 14.80 -4.97 13.52
C ALA A 351 13.94 -4.61 12.31
N ILE A 352 14.52 -3.85 11.38
CA ILE A 352 13.92 -3.56 10.08
C ILE A 352 14.20 -4.77 9.20
N LEU A 353 13.16 -5.29 8.54
CA LEU A 353 13.25 -6.55 7.83
C LEU A 353 13.31 -6.35 6.30
N SER A 354 14.06 -7.21 5.63
CA SER A 354 14.02 -7.38 4.17
C SER A 354 12.99 -8.43 3.74
N THR A 355 12.01 -8.72 4.59
CA THR A 355 11.02 -9.78 4.37
C THR A 355 10.14 -9.44 3.17
N LEU A 356 10.11 -10.36 2.21
CA LEU A 356 9.04 -10.46 1.23
C LEU A 356 8.42 -11.84 1.39
N MET A 357 7.13 -11.90 1.69
CA MET A 357 6.39 -13.16 1.79
C MET A 357 5.10 -13.07 1.00
N LYS A 358 4.57 -14.23 0.61
CA LYS A 358 3.26 -14.32 -0.01
C LYS A 358 2.39 -15.38 0.64
N THR A 359 1.09 -15.17 0.57
CA THR A 359 0.07 -16.14 0.96
C THR A 359 -1.06 -16.13 -0.06
N ASN A 360 -1.76 -17.26 -0.22
CA ASN A 360 -2.88 -17.35 -1.13
C ASN A 360 -4.17 -16.87 -0.44
N VAL A 361 -4.96 -16.04 -1.11
CA VAL A 361 -6.23 -15.53 -0.58
C VAL A 361 -7.16 -16.67 -0.14
N ARG A 362 -7.16 -17.81 -0.85
CA ARG A 362 -8.01 -18.97 -0.57
C ARG A 362 -7.81 -19.59 0.81
N VAL A 363 -6.67 -19.35 1.44
CA VAL A 363 -6.42 -19.75 2.83
C VAL A 363 -7.35 -18.99 3.78
N TRP A 364 -7.56 -17.71 3.50
CA TRP A 364 -8.24 -16.76 4.39
C TRP A 364 -9.72 -16.59 4.03
N ASP A 365 -10.07 -16.88 2.78
CA ASP A 365 -11.45 -16.90 2.30
C ASP A 365 -11.73 -18.08 1.36
N HIS A 366 -12.50 -19.04 1.88
CA HIS A 366 -12.86 -20.25 1.15
C HIS A 366 -13.88 -19.99 0.04
N SER A 367 -14.60 -18.85 0.08
CA SER A 367 -15.59 -18.51 -0.95
C SER A 367 -14.97 -18.36 -2.35
N GLN A 368 -13.68 -17.98 -2.40
CA GLN A 368 -12.88 -17.90 -3.62
C GLN A 368 -12.69 -19.24 -4.36
N LEU A 369 -12.82 -20.37 -3.66
CA LEU A 369 -12.72 -21.69 -4.29
C LEU A 369 -13.90 -21.94 -5.22
N VAL A 370 -15.11 -21.49 -4.85
CA VAL A 370 -16.33 -21.72 -5.61
C VAL A 370 -16.30 -20.95 -6.93
N ILE A 371 -15.85 -19.69 -6.91
CA ILE A 371 -15.73 -18.83 -8.10
C ILE A 371 -14.81 -19.47 -9.16
N PHE A 372 -13.67 -20.04 -8.73
CA PHE A 372 -12.73 -20.68 -9.65
C PHE A 372 -13.28 -21.94 -10.33
N TYR A 373 -14.04 -22.77 -9.61
CA TYR A 373 -14.72 -23.93 -10.21
C TYR A 373 -15.73 -23.51 -11.28
N PHE A 374 -16.48 -22.42 -11.04
CA PHE A 374 -17.41 -21.86 -12.03
C PHE A 374 -16.69 -21.38 -13.29
N PHE A 375 -15.54 -20.69 -13.17
CA PHE A 375 -14.77 -20.25 -14.34
C PHE A 375 -14.15 -21.41 -15.15
N ILE A 376 -13.67 -22.47 -14.49
CA ILE A 376 -13.17 -23.66 -15.18
C ILE A 376 -14.30 -24.37 -15.94
N LEU A 377 -15.47 -24.53 -15.32
CA LEU A 377 -16.65 -25.14 -15.96
C LEU A 377 -17.14 -24.33 -17.18
N MET A 378 -16.97 -23.00 -17.16
CA MET A 378 -17.33 -22.12 -18.28
C MET A 378 -16.31 -22.14 -19.43
N LYS A 379 -15.02 -22.38 -19.17
CA LYS A 379 -13.98 -22.51 -20.22
C LYS A 379 -13.97 -23.88 -20.92
N HIS A 380 -14.70 -24.86 -20.38
CA HIS A 380 -14.82 -26.22 -20.93
C HIS A 380 -16.18 -26.50 -21.58
N LYS A 381 -16.98 -25.46 -21.85
CA LYS A 381 -18.08 -25.46 -22.82
C LYS A 381 -17.67 -24.64 -24.03
#